data_AF-A0A353C717-F1
#
_entry.id   AF-A0A353C717-F1
#
_cell.length_a   1.000
_cell.length_b   1.000
_cell.length_c   1.000
_cell.angle_alpha   90.00
_cell.angle_beta   90.00
_cell.angle_gamma   90.00
#
_symmetry.space_group_name_H-M   'P 1'
#
loop_
_entity.id
_entity.type
_entity.pdbx_description
1 polymer ?
#
loop_
_entity_poly.entity_id
_entity_poly.type
_entity_poly.pdbx_seq_one_letter_code
_entity_poly.pdbx_strand_id
1 'polypeptide(L)'
;MKTVIISILFSFGLMMAFADGVAAQTSVAGEWDASFNTPGGPRSFKLILSVDGEKLTGTAKRSAGDVPVTGTIKGDDIAFSYTIAYNGNSVTLSYVGKVSGDSMGGTVSFNENASDEWSAKRVPKPKSE
;
A
#
# COMPACT_ATOMS: atom_id res chain seq x y z
N MET A 1 -35.40 31.25 46.18
CA MET A 1 -34.69 30.33 47.09
C MET A 1 -35.63 29.22 47.52
N LYS A 2 -35.39 28.01 47.03
CA LYS A 2 -35.45 26.70 47.74
C LYS A 2 -35.52 25.60 46.69
N THR A 3 -34.33 25.12 46.41
CA THR A 3 -33.95 23.95 45.63
C THR A 3 -34.70 22.71 46.12
N VAL A 4 -35.13 21.84 45.19
CA VAL A 4 -35.32 20.41 45.49
C VAL A 4 -34.57 19.64 44.42
N ILE A 5 -33.53 18.96 44.90
CA ILE A 5 -32.57 18.15 44.15
C ILE A 5 -33.24 16.81 43.88
N ILE A 6 -33.42 16.46 42.61
CA ILE A 6 -33.80 15.10 42.21
C ILE A 6 -32.49 14.36 41.89
N SER A 7 -32.03 13.60 42.86
CA SER A 7 -30.92 12.65 42.71
C SER A 7 -31.42 11.45 41.91
N ILE A 8 -31.05 11.36 40.63
CA ILE A 8 -31.16 10.13 39.85
C ILE A 8 -29.77 9.50 39.79
N LEU A 9 -29.55 8.53 40.67
CA LEU A 9 -28.50 7.53 40.53
C LEU A 9 -29.00 6.48 39.53
N PHE A 10 -28.54 6.58 38.28
CA PHE A 10 -28.54 5.45 37.35
C PHE A 10 -27.26 5.52 36.52
N SER A 11 -26.20 4.97 37.10
CA SER A 11 -24.96 4.66 36.37
C SER A 11 -25.26 3.52 35.41
N PHE A 12 -25.63 3.84 34.18
CA PHE A 12 -25.55 2.90 33.06
C PHE A 12 -24.33 3.30 32.25
N GLY A 13 -23.24 2.58 32.46
CA GLY A 13 -22.01 2.76 31.68
C GLY A 13 -22.32 2.51 30.21
N LEU A 14 -22.33 3.57 29.41
CA LEU A 14 -22.23 3.45 27.97
C LEU A 14 -20.78 3.11 27.66
N MET A 15 -20.45 1.82 27.76
CA MET A 15 -19.26 1.27 27.12
C MET A 15 -19.52 1.35 25.62
N MET A 16 -19.12 2.47 25.03
CA MET A 16 -18.96 2.57 23.58
C MET A 16 -17.79 1.65 23.24
N ALA A 17 -18.10 0.38 23.02
CA ALA A 17 -17.18 -0.53 22.36
C ALA A 17 -16.99 0.05 20.96
N PHE A 18 -15.88 0.77 20.77
CA PHE A 18 -15.28 0.84 19.46
C PHE A 18 -14.91 -0.60 19.12
N ALA A 19 -15.82 -1.27 18.43
CA ALA A 19 -15.45 -2.39 17.60
C ALA A 19 -14.56 -1.76 16.52
N ASP A 20 -13.27 -1.63 16.82
CA ASP A 20 -12.27 -1.61 15.78
C ASP A 20 -12.49 -2.91 15.03
N GLY A 21 -13.27 -2.81 13.94
CA GLY A 21 -13.25 -3.79 12.89
C GLY A 21 -11.81 -3.83 12.44
N VAL A 22 -11.03 -4.73 13.04
CA VAL A 22 -9.81 -5.25 12.44
C VAL A 22 -10.33 -6.02 11.23
N ALA A 23 -10.69 -5.27 10.18
CA ALA A 23 -10.60 -5.76 8.83
C ALA A 23 -9.20 -6.38 8.79
N ALA A 24 -9.14 -7.69 8.53
CA ALA A 24 -7.89 -8.35 8.29
C ALA A 24 -7.24 -7.59 7.12
N GLN A 25 -6.41 -6.61 7.45
CA GLN A 25 -5.69 -5.83 6.47
C GLN A 25 -4.86 -6.86 5.76
N THR A 26 -5.24 -7.18 4.52
CA THR A 26 -4.47 -8.10 3.68
C THR A 26 -3.08 -7.51 3.64
N SER A 27 -2.16 -8.10 4.41
CA SER A 27 -0.92 -7.43 4.72
C SER A 27 -0.15 -7.25 3.42
N VAL A 28 -0.02 -6.00 2.97
CA VAL A 28 0.73 -5.66 1.74
C VAL A 28 2.21 -5.96 1.90
N ALA A 29 2.69 -6.05 3.14
CA ALA A 29 4.06 -6.43 3.44
C ALA A 29 4.40 -7.80 2.82
N GLY A 30 5.67 -7.92 2.40
CA GLY A 30 6.19 -9.12 1.75
C GLY A 30 6.76 -8.85 0.36
N GLU A 31 7.01 -9.93 -0.35
CA GLU A 31 7.59 -9.91 -1.69
C GLU A 31 6.54 -10.07 -2.78
N TRP A 32 6.72 -9.32 -3.86
CA TRP A 32 5.81 -9.30 -4.99
C TRP A 32 6.59 -9.29 -6.30
N ASP A 33 6.15 -10.13 -7.24
CA ASP A 33 6.60 -10.06 -8.63
C ASP A 33 5.67 -9.12 -9.37
N ALA A 34 6.21 -7.99 -9.81
CA ALA A 34 5.49 -6.90 -10.41
C ALA A 34 5.86 -6.73 -11.89
N SER A 35 4.92 -6.18 -12.65
CA SER A 35 5.10 -5.82 -14.05
C SER A 35 4.30 -4.58 -14.38
N PHE A 36 4.84 -3.74 -15.26
CA PHE A 36 4.09 -2.65 -15.89
C PHE A 36 4.38 -2.61 -17.38
N ASN A 37 3.47 -2.02 -18.15
CA ASN A 37 3.62 -1.91 -19.58
C ASN A 37 4.34 -0.61 -19.98
N THR A 38 5.03 -0.67 -21.12
CA THR A 38 5.59 0.49 -21.82
C THR A 38 5.38 0.28 -23.32
N PRO A 39 5.47 1.33 -24.16
CA PRO A 39 5.47 1.16 -25.61
C PRO A 39 6.56 0.19 -26.13
N GLY A 40 7.65 0.01 -25.38
CA GLY A 40 8.72 -0.94 -25.66
C GLY A 40 8.52 -2.34 -25.09
N GLY A 41 7.32 -2.67 -24.60
CA GLY A 41 6.98 -3.96 -24.00
C GLY A 41 6.93 -3.97 -22.46
N PRO A 42 6.59 -5.11 -21.86
CA PRO A 42 6.42 -5.26 -20.42
C PRO A 42 7.76 -5.13 -19.67
N ARG A 43 7.71 -4.55 -18.48
CA ARG A 43 8.85 -4.34 -17.58
C ARG A 43 8.57 -5.04 -16.26
N SER A 44 9.25 -6.17 -16.05
CA SER A 44 9.18 -6.93 -14.81
C SER A 44 10.21 -6.45 -13.77
N PHE A 45 9.83 -6.47 -12.51
CA PHE A 45 10.65 -6.11 -11.36
C PHE A 45 10.08 -6.76 -10.10
N LYS A 46 10.86 -6.84 -9.02
CA LYS A 46 10.39 -7.36 -7.73
C LYS A 46 10.24 -6.21 -6.73
N LEU A 47 9.20 -6.28 -5.91
CA LEU A 47 8.98 -5.36 -4.78
C LEU A 47 9.17 -6.13 -3.48
N ILE A 48 9.90 -5.53 -2.54
CA ILE A 48 10.02 -5.99 -1.16
C ILE A 48 9.43 -4.90 -0.27
N LEU A 49 8.24 -5.14 0.29
CA LEU A 49 7.43 -4.12 0.94
C LEU A 49 7.33 -4.35 2.45
N SER A 50 7.32 -3.26 3.20
CA SER A 50 7.10 -3.20 4.65
C SER A 50 6.05 -2.15 4.98
N VAL A 51 5.18 -2.46 5.95
CA VAL A 51 4.04 -1.61 6.33
C VAL A 51 4.11 -1.30 7.82
N ASP A 52 3.96 -0.02 8.15
CA ASP A 52 3.86 0.51 9.51
C ASP A 52 2.66 1.47 9.59
N GLY A 53 1.52 0.97 10.09
CA GLY A 53 0.24 1.66 9.98
C GLY A 53 -0.16 1.89 8.52
N GLU A 54 -0.40 3.16 8.14
CA GLU A 54 -0.66 3.55 6.76
C GLU A 54 0.63 3.76 5.93
N LYS A 55 1.80 3.77 6.56
CA LYS A 55 3.07 4.03 5.86
C LYS A 55 3.54 2.77 5.16
N LEU A 56 3.84 2.89 3.87
CA LEU A 56 4.45 1.86 3.05
C LEU A 56 5.89 2.27 2.73
N THR A 57 6.81 1.34 2.95
CA THR A 57 8.23 1.48 2.56
C THR A 57 8.68 0.20 1.88
N GLY A 58 9.82 0.24 1.19
CA GLY A 58 10.36 -0.96 0.59
C GLY A 58 11.51 -0.74 -0.35
N THR A 59 11.74 -1.72 -1.20
CA THR A 59 12.75 -1.70 -2.26
C THR A 59 12.17 -2.28 -3.53
N ALA A 60 12.39 -1.58 -4.66
CA ALA A 60 12.17 -2.13 -5.98
C ALA A 60 13.49 -2.71 -6.50
N LYS A 61 13.52 -4.03 -6.68
CA LYS A 61 14.64 -4.79 -7.23
C LYS A 61 14.52 -4.80 -8.75
N ARG A 62 15.36 -4.01 -9.42
CA ARG A 62 15.32 -3.83 -10.88
C ARG A 62 16.64 -4.28 -11.50
N SER A 63 16.62 -4.63 -12.78
CA SER A 63 17.84 -5.01 -13.51
C SER A 63 18.88 -3.89 -13.55
N ALA A 64 18.44 -2.63 -13.52
CA ALA A 64 19.29 -1.44 -13.50
C ALA A 64 19.74 -1.02 -12.09
N GLY A 65 19.47 -1.83 -11.07
CA GLY A 65 19.80 -1.55 -9.67
C GLY A 65 18.59 -1.35 -8.78
N ASP A 66 18.81 -1.54 -7.49
CA ASP A 66 17.80 -1.40 -6.45
C ASP A 66 17.51 0.07 -6.15
N VAL A 67 16.24 0.40 -5.92
CA VAL A 67 15.82 1.74 -5.52
C VAL A 67 14.83 1.69 -4.35
N PRO A 68 14.89 2.65 -3.41
CA PRO A 68 13.95 2.69 -2.30
C PRO A 68 12.55 3.03 -2.80
N VAL A 69 11.56 2.43 -2.15
CA VAL A 69 10.13 2.68 -2.37
C VAL A 69 9.56 3.39 -1.16
N THR A 70 8.74 4.40 -1.40
CA THR A 70 7.94 5.11 -0.38
C THR A 70 6.50 5.21 -0.81
N GLY A 71 5.56 5.08 0.11
CA GLY A 71 4.15 5.13 -0.21
C GLY A 71 3.22 5.10 1.00
N THR A 72 1.94 4.84 0.73
CA THR A 72 0.87 4.73 1.71
C THR A 72 -0.11 3.61 1.35
N ILE A 73 -0.78 3.07 2.36
CA ILE A 73 -1.91 2.14 2.23
C ILE A 73 -3.09 2.67 3.04
N LYS A 74 -4.28 2.66 2.44
CA LYS A 74 -5.55 3.05 3.08
C LYS A 74 -6.64 2.06 2.68
N GLY A 75 -7.04 1.17 3.61
CA GLY A 75 -7.90 0.04 3.26
C GLY A 75 -7.23 -0.83 2.18
N ASP A 76 -7.92 -1.02 1.06
CA ASP A 76 -7.40 -1.76 -0.10
C ASP A 76 -6.63 -0.87 -1.09
N ASP A 77 -6.63 0.45 -0.90
CA ASP A 77 -5.92 1.38 -1.78
C ASP A 77 -4.44 1.41 -1.43
N ILE A 78 -3.60 1.33 -2.47
CA ILE A 78 -2.14 1.42 -2.37
C ILE A 78 -1.65 2.54 -3.29
N ALA A 79 -0.73 3.36 -2.78
CA ALA A 79 0.02 4.32 -3.56
C ALA A 79 1.49 4.26 -3.17
N PHE A 80 2.40 4.19 -4.14
CA PHE A 80 3.83 4.22 -3.88
C PHE A 80 4.60 4.80 -5.05
N SER A 81 5.83 5.22 -4.81
CA SER A 81 6.69 5.72 -5.87
C SER A 81 8.16 5.38 -5.61
N TYR A 82 8.93 5.44 -6.69
CA TYR A 82 10.38 5.43 -6.65
C TYR A 82 10.95 6.20 -7.85
N THR A 83 12.17 6.72 -7.72
CA THR A 83 12.83 7.51 -8.76
C THR A 83 14.01 6.75 -9.35
N ILE A 84 14.20 6.87 -10.66
CA ILE A 84 15.24 6.19 -11.43
C ILE A 84 15.99 7.20 -12.29
N ALA A 85 17.24 6.92 -12.63
CA ALA A 85 17.93 7.63 -13.70
C ALA A 85 17.63 6.95 -15.05
N TYR A 86 17.17 7.72 -16.03
CA TYR A 86 16.91 7.27 -17.40
C TYR A 86 17.38 8.33 -18.40
N ASN A 87 18.30 7.95 -19.31
CA ASN A 87 18.91 8.86 -20.29
C ASN A 87 19.46 10.16 -19.67
N GLY A 88 20.10 10.06 -18.50
CA GLY A 88 20.66 11.22 -17.78
C GLY A 88 19.64 12.07 -17.02
N ASN A 89 18.34 11.74 -17.09
CA ASN A 89 17.28 12.46 -16.39
C ASN A 89 16.72 11.64 -15.22
N SER A 90 16.19 12.32 -14.21
CA SER A 90 15.43 11.66 -13.14
C SER A 90 13.99 11.41 -13.57
N VAL A 91 13.54 10.17 -13.41
CA VAL A 91 12.17 9.75 -13.70
C VAL A 91 11.57 9.13 -12.46
N THR A 92 10.54 9.76 -11.91
CA THR A 92 9.70 9.23 -10.84
C THR A 92 8.57 8.41 -11.45
N LEU A 93 8.51 7.16 -11.00
CA LEU A 93 7.42 6.25 -11.32
C LEU A 93 6.47 6.23 -10.12
N SER A 94 5.25 6.70 -10.33
CA SER A 94 4.21 6.76 -9.31
C SER A 94 3.14 5.73 -9.61
N TYR A 95 2.88 4.85 -8.65
CA TYR A 95 1.96 3.73 -8.75
C TYR A 95 0.76 4.01 -7.85
N VAL A 96 -0.44 3.84 -8.40
CA VAL A 96 -1.70 3.81 -7.66
C VAL A 96 -2.45 2.54 -8.02
N GLY A 97 -3.16 1.95 -7.07
CA GLY A 97 -3.90 0.73 -7.33
C GLY A 97 -4.69 0.21 -6.15
N LYS A 98 -5.20 -1.01 -6.30
CA LYS A 98 -5.89 -1.75 -5.26
C LYS A 98 -5.22 -3.09 -4.99
N VAL A 99 -5.31 -3.54 -3.75
CA VAL A 99 -4.85 -4.84 -3.27
C VAL A 99 -6.04 -5.77 -3.13
N SER A 100 -5.91 -7.01 -3.61
CA SER A 100 -6.93 -8.06 -3.48
C SER A 100 -6.25 -9.41 -3.27
N GLY A 101 -6.18 -9.83 -2.01
CA GLY A 101 -5.50 -11.07 -1.60
C GLY A 101 -4.01 -11.07 -1.98
N ASP A 102 -3.64 -11.99 -2.88
CA ASP A 102 -2.28 -12.16 -3.38
C ASP A 102 -2.02 -11.47 -4.72
N SER A 103 -2.89 -10.52 -5.08
CA SER A 103 -2.74 -9.68 -6.28
C SER A 103 -2.88 -8.21 -5.93
N MET A 104 -2.19 -7.36 -6.67
CA MET A 104 -2.45 -5.91 -6.69
C MET A 104 -2.25 -5.36 -8.09
N GLY A 105 -2.84 -4.20 -8.38
CA GLY A 105 -2.66 -3.56 -9.68
C GLY A 105 -3.41 -2.25 -9.80
N GLY A 106 -3.13 -1.54 -10.89
CA GLY A 106 -3.70 -0.24 -11.20
C GLY A 106 -2.88 0.48 -12.25
N THR A 107 -2.60 1.76 -12.01
CA THR A 107 -1.93 2.65 -12.97
C THR A 107 -0.56 3.11 -12.46
N VAL A 108 0.43 3.09 -13.35
CA VAL A 108 1.75 3.70 -13.16
C VAL A 108 1.83 4.96 -14.01
N SER A 109 2.39 6.03 -13.45
CA SER A 109 2.64 7.30 -14.13
C SER A 109 4.14 7.62 -14.16
N PHE A 110 4.62 8.19 -15.26
CA PHE A 110 6.03 8.54 -15.50
C PHE A 110 6.20 10.06 -15.56
N ASN A 111 6.64 10.69 -14.46
CA ASN A 111 6.76 12.15 -14.35
C ASN A 111 5.51 12.92 -14.87
N GLU A 112 4.31 12.39 -14.66
CA GLU A 112 3.00 12.95 -15.14
C GLU A 112 2.81 13.00 -16.67
N ASN A 113 3.81 12.65 -17.47
CA ASN A 113 3.75 12.77 -18.93
C ASN A 113 3.03 11.61 -19.62
N ALA A 114 3.07 10.44 -18.99
CA ALA A 114 2.49 9.21 -19.52
C ALA A 114 2.03 8.32 -18.37
N SER A 115 1.06 7.45 -18.65
CA SER A 115 0.63 6.42 -17.73
C SER A 115 0.34 5.11 -18.45
N ASP A 116 0.44 4.00 -17.73
CA ASP A 116 0.16 2.65 -18.22
C ASP A 116 -0.34 1.76 -17.07
N GLU A 117 -0.77 0.54 -17.38
CA GLU A 117 -1.19 -0.44 -16.39
C GLU A 117 0.00 -1.13 -15.71
N TRP A 118 -0.16 -1.42 -14.43
CA TRP A 118 0.73 -2.31 -13.68
C TRP A 118 -0.05 -3.36 -12.89
N SER A 119 0.61 -4.47 -12.63
CA SER A 119 0.10 -5.54 -11.77
C SER A 119 1.25 -6.15 -10.97
N ALA A 120 0.92 -6.78 -9.86
CA ALA A 120 1.85 -7.60 -9.10
C ALA A 120 1.14 -8.80 -8.47
N LYS A 121 1.90 -9.89 -8.33
CA LYS A 121 1.47 -11.12 -7.64
C LYS A 121 2.39 -11.39 -6.47
N ARG A 122 1.82 -11.83 -5.35
CA ARG A 122 2.61 -12.18 -4.17
C ARG A 122 3.52 -13.35 -4.50
N VAL A 123 4.78 -13.25 -4.11
CA VAL A 123 5.72 -14.37 -4.20
C VAL A 123 5.29 -15.41 -3.15
N PRO A 124 4.99 -16.65 -3.54
CA PRO A 124 4.66 -17.70 -2.59
C PRO A 124 5.85 -17.91 -1.63
N LYS A 125 5.57 -18.04 -0.33
CA LYS A 125 6.60 -18.54 0.59
C LYS A 125 7.03 -19.93 0.12
N PRO A 126 8.34 -20.25 0.12
CA PRO A 126 8.78 -21.61 -0.11
C PRO A 126 8.01 -22.53 0.85
N LYS A 127 7.47 -23.63 0.34
CA LYS A 127 6.82 -24.62 1.18
C LYS A 127 7.91 -25.18 2.08
N SER A 128 7.85 -24.90 3.38
CA SER A 128 8.70 -25.57 4.35
C SER A 128 8.38 -27.07 4.27
N GLU A 129 9.38 -27.87 3.91
CA GLU A 129 9.30 -29.33 3.95
C GLU A 129 9.23 -29.83 5.40
#